data_AF-A0A8S7IXC8-F1
#
_entry.id   AF-A0A8S7IXC8-F1
#
_cell.length_a   1.000
_cell.length_b   1.000
_cell.length_c   1.000
_cell.angle_alpha   90.00
_cell.angle_beta   90.00
_cell.angle_gamma   90.00
#
_symmetry.space_group_name_H-M   'P 1'
#
loop_
_entity.id
_entity.type
_entity.pdbx_description
1 polymer ?
#
loop_
_entity_poly.entity_id
_entity_poly.type
_entity_poly.pdbx_seq_one_letter_code
_entity_poly.pdbx_strand_id
1 'polypeptide(L)'
;GFTGTGGKYEPAGIVHRGEFVFTKEATSRIGVGNLYRLMRGYAEGGYVGGAGSPAQMRRAEGINFNQNNHVVIQNDGTNGLPGPQMMKAVYDMARKGARDEIQAQMRDGGLFSGGGR
;
A
#
# COMPACT_ATOMS: atom_id res chain seq x y z
N GLY A 1 29.38 -9.65 -8.19
CA GLY A 1 29.05 -11.03 -8.60
C GLY A 1 29.20 -11.98 -7.42
N PHE A 2 28.83 -13.25 -7.57
CA PHE A 2 29.02 -14.27 -6.53
C PHE A 2 30.37 -14.97 -6.70
N THR A 3 31.17 -15.00 -5.64
CA THR A 3 32.56 -15.49 -5.65
C THR A 3 32.73 -16.99 -5.38
N GLY A 4 31.62 -17.72 -5.19
CA GLY A 4 31.64 -19.15 -4.85
C GLY A 4 31.38 -19.42 -3.36
N THR A 5 31.26 -20.70 -3.00
CA THR A 5 31.10 -21.14 -1.61
C THR A 5 32.46 -21.26 -0.92
N GLY A 6 32.51 -20.92 0.37
CA GLY A 6 33.72 -21.00 1.18
C GLY A 6 33.44 -20.69 2.66
N GLY A 7 34.46 -20.69 3.50
CA GLY A 7 34.36 -20.29 4.90
C GLY A 7 34.01 -18.81 5.10
N LYS A 8 33.53 -18.43 6.29
CA LYS A 8 33.25 -17.01 6.61
C LYS A 8 34.51 -16.13 6.56
N TYR A 9 35.64 -16.72 6.92
CA TYR A 9 36.94 -16.04 7.04
C TYR A 9 37.90 -16.44 5.90
N GLU A 10 37.41 -17.17 4.91
CA GLU A 10 38.20 -17.58 3.75
C GLU A 10 38.21 -16.44 2.72
N PRO A 11 39.36 -15.87 2.39
CA PRO A 11 39.45 -14.80 1.42
C PRO A 11 39.15 -15.32 0.01
N ALA A 12 38.23 -14.65 -0.70
CA ALA A 12 37.82 -15.04 -2.05
C ALA A 12 38.23 -14.03 -3.14
N GLY A 13 38.70 -12.83 -2.77
CA GLY A 13 39.15 -11.80 -3.72
C GLY A 13 39.11 -10.38 -3.18
N ILE A 14 39.45 -9.41 -4.04
CA ILE A 14 39.41 -7.97 -3.78
C ILE A 14 38.29 -7.35 -4.61
N VAL A 15 37.58 -6.37 -4.06
CA VAL A 15 36.48 -5.64 -4.71
C VAL A 15 36.88 -4.22 -5.09
N HIS A 16 36.15 -3.63 -6.02
CA HIS A 16 36.40 -2.25 -6.43
C HIS A 16 35.77 -1.24 -5.49
N ARG A 17 36.24 0.01 -5.56
CA ARG A 17 35.61 1.13 -4.87
C ARG A 17 34.21 1.37 -5.44
N GLY A 18 33.24 1.57 -4.56
CA GLY A 18 31.82 1.75 -4.92
C GLY A 18 31.01 0.46 -5.02
N GLU A 19 31.64 -0.72 -4.91
CA GLU A 19 30.92 -1.99 -4.81
C GLU A 19 30.51 -2.28 -3.36
N PHE A 20 29.30 -2.79 -3.15
CA PHE A 20 28.81 -3.21 -1.84
C PHE A 20 28.91 -4.73 -1.68
N VAL A 21 29.49 -5.18 -0.56
CA VAL A 21 29.73 -6.60 -0.28
C VAL A 21 28.87 -7.06 0.89
N PHE A 22 28.11 -8.13 0.71
CA PHE A 22 27.31 -8.75 1.76
C PHE A 22 28.13 -9.75 2.58
N THR A 23 27.79 -9.91 3.86
CA THR A 23 28.34 -10.99 4.67
C THR A 23 27.87 -12.36 4.19
N LYS A 24 28.57 -13.43 4.59
CA LYS A 24 28.17 -14.81 4.30
C LYS A 24 26.75 -15.10 4.80
N GLU A 25 26.42 -14.66 6.01
CA GLU A 25 25.10 -14.88 6.61
C GLU A 25 24.01 -14.13 5.84
N ALA A 26 24.24 -12.87 5.48
CA ALA A 26 23.29 -12.09 4.70
C ALA A 26 23.05 -12.73 3.31
N THR A 27 24.13 -13.13 2.64
CA THR A 27 24.06 -13.82 1.33
C THR A 27 23.30 -15.15 1.44
N SER A 28 23.51 -15.90 2.53
CA SER A 28 22.80 -17.17 2.77
C SER A 28 21.32 -16.97 3.07
N ARG A 29 20.95 -15.95 3.85
CA ARG A 29 19.55 -15.66 4.17
C ARG A 29 18.78 -15.12 2.97
N ILE A 30 19.38 -14.20 2.22
CA ILE A 30 18.73 -13.57 1.06
C ILE A 30 18.70 -14.54 -0.13
N GLY A 31 19.79 -15.27 -0.35
CA GLY A 31 19.98 -16.18 -1.48
C GLY A 31 20.53 -15.47 -2.72
N VAL A 32 21.54 -16.07 -3.35
CA VAL A 32 22.24 -15.53 -4.53
C VAL A 32 21.30 -15.29 -5.70
N GLY A 33 20.32 -16.18 -5.93
CA GLY A 33 19.32 -16.01 -6.99
C GLY A 33 18.45 -14.76 -6.83
N ASN A 34 18.10 -14.42 -5.59
CA ASN A 34 17.34 -13.20 -5.29
C ASN A 34 18.19 -11.95 -5.49
N LEU A 35 19.46 -11.99 -5.08
CA LEU A 35 20.40 -10.88 -5.31
C LEU A 35 20.58 -10.59 -6.81
N TYR A 36 20.71 -11.63 -7.64
CA TYR A 36 20.79 -11.44 -9.10
C TYR A 36 19.49 -10.90 -9.70
N ARG A 37 18.33 -11.26 -9.15
CA ARG A 37 17.03 -10.69 -9.54
C ARG A 37 16.97 -9.17 -9.29
N LEU A 38 17.51 -8.69 -8.17
CA LEU A 38 17.63 -7.26 -7.88
C LEU A 38 18.47 -6.54 -8.94
N MET A 39 19.60 -7.16 -9.33
CA MET A 39 20.55 -6.59 -10.28
C MET A 39 20.02 -6.56 -11.72
N ARG A 40 19.09 -7.45 -12.09
CA ARG A 40 18.47 -7.48 -13.44
C ARG A 40 17.30 -6.51 -13.62
N GLY A 41 16.93 -5.79 -12.57
CA GLY A 41 15.87 -4.77 -12.60
C GLY A 41 14.46 -5.33 -12.43
N TYR A 42 13.66 -4.62 -11.64
CA TYR A 42 12.23 -4.85 -11.39
C TYR A 42 11.33 -4.33 -12.52
N ALA A 43 11.82 -4.20 -13.75
CA ALA A 43 11.11 -3.47 -14.81
C ALA A 43 9.68 -4.01 -15.10
N GLU A 44 9.40 -5.27 -14.78
CA GLU A 44 8.08 -5.90 -14.92
C GLU A 44 7.26 -6.06 -13.62
N GLY A 45 7.70 -5.54 -12.47
CA GLY A 45 6.91 -5.58 -11.23
C GLY A 45 6.69 -7.00 -10.66
N GLY A 46 7.78 -7.66 -10.24
CA GLY A 46 7.69 -8.97 -9.57
C GLY A 46 7.52 -8.88 -8.05
N TYR A 47 6.53 -9.61 -7.53
CA TYR A 47 6.13 -9.72 -6.10
C TYR A 47 7.32 -9.85 -5.12
N VAL A 48 7.31 -9.04 -4.05
CA VAL A 48 8.27 -9.10 -2.94
C VAL A 48 7.54 -9.10 -1.59
N GLY A 49 7.39 -10.28 -0.99
CA GLY A 49 6.92 -10.40 0.38
C GLY A 49 6.30 -11.75 0.72
N GLY A 50 6.66 -12.28 1.89
CA GLY A 50 5.89 -13.31 2.60
C GLY A 50 6.38 -14.74 2.43
N ALA A 51 6.69 -15.37 3.55
CA ALA A 51 6.89 -16.81 3.64
C ALA A 51 5.70 -17.57 3.04
N GLY A 52 5.95 -18.34 1.99
CA GLY A 52 4.94 -19.06 1.23
C GLY A 52 5.45 -19.29 -0.19
N SER A 53 6.29 -20.31 -0.35
CA SER A 53 6.90 -20.72 -1.60
C SER A 53 5.95 -20.64 -2.81
N PRO A 54 6.18 -19.76 -3.81
CA PRO A 54 5.53 -19.85 -5.11
C PRO A 54 6.23 -20.88 -6.02
N ALA A 55 7.22 -21.62 -5.49
CA ALA A 55 7.97 -22.65 -6.22
C ALA A 55 7.11 -23.84 -6.70
N GLN A 56 5.79 -23.79 -6.47
CA GLN A 56 4.83 -24.75 -6.99
C GLN A 56 3.76 -24.12 -7.91
N MET A 57 4.01 -22.94 -8.49
CA MET A 57 3.28 -22.56 -9.70
C MET A 57 3.95 -23.24 -10.88
N ARG A 58 3.61 -24.52 -11.09
CA ARG A 58 3.80 -25.18 -12.37
C ARG A 58 3.25 -24.23 -13.43
N ARG A 59 4.12 -23.74 -14.31
CA ARG A 59 3.69 -23.30 -15.65
C ARG A 59 3.15 -24.54 -16.34
N ALA A 60 1.91 -24.90 -16.04
CA ALA A 60 1.12 -25.75 -16.88
C ALA A 60 0.55 -24.81 -17.95
N GLU A 61 1.05 -24.97 -19.18
CA GLU A 61 0.36 -24.44 -20.35
C GLU A 61 -1.11 -24.86 -20.26
N GLY A 62 -2.02 -23.88 -20.27
CA GLY A 62 -3.47 -24.11 -20.21
C GLY A 62 -4.22 -23.64 -18.96
N ILE A 63 -3.58 -23.04 -17.95
CA ILE A 63 -4.31 -22.50 -16.80
C ILE A 63 -4.73 -21.05 -17.06
N ASN A 64 -6.02 -20.85 -17.38
CA ASN A 64 -6.64 -19.53 -17.38
C ASN A 64 -6.78 -19.02 -15.94
N PHE A 65 -6.10 -17.92 -15.60
CA PHE A 65 -6.30 -17.26 -14.33
C PHE A 65 -7.44 -16.24 -14.44
N ASN A 66 -8.66 -16.64 -14.08
CA ASN A 66 -9.80 -15.75 -13.98
C ASN A 66 -9.95 -15.29 -12.52
N GLN A 67 -9.46 -14.08 -12.22
CA GLN A 67 -9.70 -13.48 -10.91
C GLN A 67 -11.11 -12.86 -10.90
N ASN A 68 -12.06 -13.53 -10.26
CA ASN A 68 -13.41 -13.02 -10.05
C ASN A 68 -13.46 -12.20 -8.75
N ASN A 69 -13.36 -10.88 -8.87
CA ASN A 69 -13.50 -9.98 -7.72
C ASN A 69 -14.98 -9.72 -7.43
N HIS A 70 -15.49 -10.29 -6.35
CA HIS A 70 -16.87 -10.07 -5.88
C HIS A 70 -16.93 -8.88 -4.93
N VAL A 71 -17.47 -7.75 -5.39
CA VAL A 71 -17.74 -6.57 -4.55
C VAL A 71 -19.21 -6.58 -4.15
N VAL A 72 -19.49 -6.73 -2.85
CA VAL A 72 -20.85 -6.61 -2.30
C VAL A 72 -21.07 -5.17 -1.85
N ILE A 73 -22.02 -4.49 -2.47
CA ILE A 73 -22.53 -3.19 -1.98
C ILE A 73 -23.77 -3.48 -1.15
N GLN A 74 -23.66 -3.34 0.18
CA GLN A 74 -24.78 -3.53 1.10
C GLN A 74 -25.61 -2.24 1.16
N ASN A 75 -26.60 -2.11 0.28
CA ASN A 75 -27.67 -1.10 0.42
C ASN A 75 -28.80 -1.70 1.25
N ASP A 76 -29.07 -1.13 2.42
CA ASP A 76 -30.12 -1.54 3.35
C ASP A 76 -31.49 -0.91 3.03
N GLY A 77 -31.64 -0.24 1.88
CA GLY A 77 -32.89 0.35 1.43
C GLY A 77 -33.74 -0.53 0.52
N THR A 78 -35.05 -0.37 0.61
CA THR A 78 -36.04 -1.10 -0.19
C THR A 78 -36.07 -0.56 -1.63
N ASN A 79 -36.10 -1.45 -2.64
CA ASN A 79 -36.26 -1.11 -4.06
C ASN A 79 -35.25 -0.06 -4.60
N GLY A 80 -34.01 -0.07 -4.11
CA GLY A 80 -32.97 0.87 -4.58
C GLY A 80 -33.05 2.27 -3.96
N LEU A 81 -33.95 2.49 -2.99
CA LEU A 81 -33.96 3.69 -2.18
C LEU A 81 -32.75 3.71 -1.23
N PRO A 82 -32.29 4.90 -0.80
CA PRO A 82 -31.37 5.04 0.33
C PRO A 82 -31.91 4.34 1.57
N GLY A 83 -31.12 3.43 2.16
CA GLY A 83 -31.52 2.78 3.40
C GLY A 83 -31.49 3.69 4.62
N PRO A 84 -32.02 3.24 5.77
CA PRO A 84 -32.17 4.05 6.98
C PRO A 84 -30.86 4.70 7.45
N GLN A 85 -29.73 4.00 7.29
CA GLN A 85 -28.41 4.52 7.66
C GLN A 85 -27.99 5.70 6.79
N MET A 86 -28.24 5.61 5.48
CA MET A 86 -27.94 6.69 4.55
C MET A 86 -28.80 7.92 4.85
N MET A 87 -30.08 7.73 5.14
CA MET A 87 -30.98 8.83 5.51
C MET A 87 -30.56 9.50 6.81
N LYS A 88 -30.10 8.74 7.82
CA LYS A 88 -29.54 9.30 9.05
C LYS A 88 -28.30 10.13 8.77
N ALA A 89 -27.39 9.64 7.93
CA ALA A 89 -26.17 10.37 7.57
C ALA A 89 -26.49 11.70 6.85
N VAL A 90 -27.46 11.69 5.93
CA VAL A 90 -27.94 12.91 5.24
C VAL A 90 -28.51 13.91 6.25
N TYR A 91 -29.30 13.44 7.22
CA TYR A 91 -29.86 14.30 8.26
C TYR A 91 -28.79 14.92 9.17
N ASP A 92 -27.83 14.11 9.64
CA ASP A 92 -26.73 14.57 10.48
C ASP A 92 -25.86 15.60 9.74
N MET A 93 -25.62 15.40 8.44
CA MET A 93 -24.92 16.34 7.58
C MET A 93 -25.68 17.66 7.41
N ALA A 94 -26.99 17.60 7.11
CA ALA A 94 -27.81 18.80 6.98
C ALA A 94 -27.83 19.62 8.30
N ARG A 95 -27.98 18.92 9.43
CA ARG A 95 -27.93 19.54 10.77
C ARG A 95 -26.57 20.17 11.06
N LYS A 96 -25.49 19.52 10.65
CA LYS A 96 -24.13 20.06 10.79
C LYS A 96 -23.94 21.29 9.89
N GLY A 97 -24.31 21.21 8.61
CA GLY A 97 -24.23 22.33 7.68
C GLY A 97 -25.00 23.56 8.17
N ALA A 98 -26.23 23.38 8.66
CA ALA A 98 -27.01 24.47 9.23
C ALA A 98 -26.33 25.11 10.46
N ARG A 99 -25.70 24.31 11.33
CA ARG A 99 -24.93 24.84 12.47
C ARG A 99 -23.68 25.59 12.01
N ASP A 100 -22.97 25.05 11.04
CA ASP A 100 -21.75 25.65 10.50
C ASP A 100 -22.09 27.00 9.83
N GLU A 101 -23.21 27.09 9.09
CA GLU A 101 -23.71 28.34 8.51
C GLU A 101 -24.13 29.37 9.58
N ILE A 102 -24.90 28.96 10.58
CA ILE A 102 -25.30 29.85 11.69
C ILE A 102 -24.06 30.34 12.44
N GLN A 103 -23.09 29.46 12.71
CA GLN A 103 -21.87 29.83 13.40
C GLN A 103 -20.98 30.74 12.55
N ALA A 104 -20.92 30.52 11.23
CA ALA A 104 -20.22 31.41 10.30
C ALA A 104 -20.88 32.80 10.27
N GLN A 105 -22.21 32.87 10.21
CA GLN A 105 -22.95 34.14 10.28
C GLN A 105 -22.80 34.84 11.64
N MET A 106 -22.77 34.09 12.74
CA MET A 106 -22.47 34.64 14.06
C MET A 106 -21.02 35.16 14.18
N ARG A 107 -20.09 34.59 13.41
CA ARG A 107 -18.69 35.05 13.34
C ARG A 107 -18.52 36.30 12.47
N ASP A 108 -19.32 36.41 11.40
CA ASP A 108 -19.26 37.51 10.42
C ASP A 108 -20.09 38.74 10.87
N GLY A 109 -21.14 38.54 11.68
CA GLY A 109 -21.98 39.62 12.22
C GLY A 109 -21.42 40.37 13.44
N GLY A 110 -20.17 40.11 13.84
CA GLY A 110 -19.62 40.49 15.16
C GLY A 110 -18.48 41.52 15.21
N LEU A 111 -18.21 42.28 14.14
CA LEU A 111 -17.11 43.28 14.11
C LEU A 111 -17.52 44.69 13.63
N PHE A 112 -18.80 45.05 13.73
CA PHE A 112 -19.27 46.44 13.65
C PHE A 112 -19.92 46.89 14.97
N SER A 113 -19.12 46.98 16.03
CA SER A 113 -19.43 47.84 17.17
C SER A 113 -18.16 48.13 17.94
N GLY A 114 -17.51 49.23 17.54
CA GLY A 114 -16.31 49.74 18.18
C GLY A 114 -16.18 51.23 17.93
N GLY A 115 -16.96 52.00 18.70
CA GLY A 115 -16.62 53.39 19.04
C GLY A 115 -17.08 54.46 18.08
N GLY A 116 -18.24 55.05 18.38
CA GLY A 116 -18.47 56.45 18.05
C GLY A 116 -17.66 57.36 18.99
N ARG A 117 -17.22 58.50 18.42
CA ARG A 117 -16.55 59.68 19.01
C ARG A 117 -15.03 59.61 19.12
#